data_AF-A0A5N7WQL1-F1
#
_entry.id   AF-A0A5N7WQL1-F1
#
_cell.length_a   1.000
_cell.length_b   1.000
_cell.length_c   1.000
_cell.angle_alpha   90.00
_cell.angle_beta   90.00
_cell.angle_gamma   90.00
#
_symmetry.space_group_name_H-M   'P 1'
#
loop_
_entity.id
_entity.type
_entity.pdbx_description
1 polymer ?
#
loop_
_entity_poly.entity_id
_entity_poly.type
_entity_poly.pdbx_seq_one_letter_code
_entity_poly.pdbx_strand_id
1 'polypeptide(L)' 'MVAFCNTGHWAATDWFGLSEMAGLPNVKLYAGSMVDWTQSKDAPRMANQPGRAQSLAYDAQKWWEKTFK' A
#
# COMPACT_ATOMS: atom_id res chain seq x y z
N MET A 1 -14.04 7.19 9.33
CA MET A 1 -13.16 6.05 8.95
C MET A 1 -12.67 6.26 7.53
N VAL A 2 -11.46 5.79 7.18
CA VAL A 2 -10.94 5.87 5.80
C VAL A 2 -10.68 4.46 5.29
N ALA A 3 -11.35 4.05 4.22
CA ALA A 3 -11.11 2.77 3.56
C ALA A 3 -9.97 2.90 2.53
N PHE A 4 -8.97 2.02 2.60
CA PHE A 4 -7.82 1.98 1.69
C PHE A 4 -7.30 0.53 1.54
N CYS A 5 -6.61 0.24 0.44
CA CYS A 5 -6.00 -1.07 0.15
C CYS A 5 -4.66 -0.88 -0.59
N ASN A 6 -4.33 -1.72 -1.57
CA ASN A 6 -3.15 -1.56 -2.44
C ASN A 6 -3.45 -0.55 -3.56
N THR A 7 -4.51 -0.81 -4.31
CA THR A 7 -5.12 0.08 -5.31
C THR A 7 -6.60 0.08 -5.01
N GLY A 8 -7.24 1.25 -4.80
CA GLY A 8 -8.51 1.40 -4.07
C GLY A 8 -9.76 0.67 -4.58
N HIS A 9 -9.65 -0.17 -5.61
CA HIS A 9 -10.70 -1.07 -6.09
C HIS A 9 -11.36 -1.87 -4.95
N TRP A 10 -10.56 -2.52 -4.11
CA TRP A 10 -11.07 -3.35 -3.01
C TRP A 10 -11.63 -2.52 -1.85
N ALA A 11 -11.05 -1.35 -1.61
CA ALA A 11 -11.51 -0.43 -0.56
C ALA A 11 -12.89 0.19 -0.88
N ALA A 12 -13.28 0.25 -2.15
CA ALA A 12 -14.59 0.76 -2.55
C ALA A 12 -15.74 -0.13 -2.07
N THR A 13 -15.53 -1.46 -2.05
CA THR A 13 -16.51 -2.42 -1.53
C THR A 13 -16.71 -2.24 -0.02
N ASP A 14 -15.60 -2.08 0.73
CA ASP A 14 -15.66 -1.82 2.17
C ASP A 14 -16.32 -0.48 2.48
N TRP A 15 -15.99 0.57 1.72
CA TRP A 15 -16.62 1.88 1.85
C TRP A 15 -18.14 1.76 1.63
N PHE A 16 -18.59 1.10 0.57
CA PHE A 16 -20.01 0.91 0.27
C PHE A 16 -20.73 0.14 1.38
N GLY A 17 -20.15 -0.96 1.86
CA GLY A 17 -20.72 -1.73 2.97
C GLY A 17 -20.87 -0.90 4.25
N LEU A 18 -19.87 -0.07 4.56
CA LEU A 18 -19.86 0.73 5.77
C LEU A 18 -20.73 2.01 5.66
N SER A 19 -20.75 2.68 4.51
CA SER A 19 -21.52 3.91 4.30
C SER A 19 -22.99 3.62 4.01
N GLU A 20 -23.28 2.71 3.08
CA GLU A 20 -24.64 2.49 2.58
C GLU A 20 -25.37 1.40 3.37
N MET A 21 -24.70 0.27 3.67
CA MET A 21 -25.38 -0.85 4.34
C MET A 21 -25.41 -0.70 5.87
N ALA A 22 -24.28 -0.30 6.47
CA ALA A 22 -24.19 -0.09 7.91
C ALA A 22 -24.60 1.33 8.34
N GLY A 23 -24.79 2.26 7.39
CA GLY A 23 -25.24 3.63 7.67
C GLY A 23 -24.26 4.46 8.50
N LEU A 24 -22.97 4.13 8.49
CA LEU A 24 -21.99 4.82 9.33
C LEU A 24 -21.68 6.22 8.75
N PRO A 25 -21.85 7.30 9.53
CA PRO A 25 -21.50 8.64 9.07
C PRO A 25 -19.97 8.82 9.00
N ASN A 26 -19.51 9.66 8.06
CA ASN A 26 -18.09 10.04 7.91
C ASN A 26 -17.14 8.91 7.50
N VAL A 27 -17.60 7.92 6.72
CA VAL A 27 -16.74 6.96 6.03
C VAL A 27 -16.29 7.55 4.70
N LYS A 28 -14.98 7.65 4.48
CA LYS A 28 -14.38 8.17 3.25
C LYS A 28 -13.56 7.07 2.56
N LEU A 29 -13.55 7.08 1.23
CA LEU A 29 -12.73 6.20 0.42
C LEU A 29 -11.45 6.93 0.00
N TYR A 30 -10.28 6.31 0.22
CA TYR A 30 -9.02 6.78 -0.35
C TYR A 30 -8.61 5.90 -1.53
N ALA A 31 -9.03 6.32 -2.74
CA ALA A 31 -8.85 5.54 -3.97
C ALA A 31 -7.38 5.32 -4.36
N GLY A 32 -6.52 6.33 -4.11
CA GLY A 32 -5.08 6.25 -4.36
C GLY A 32 -4.38 5.19 -3.52
N SER A 33 -4.89 4.94 -2.31
CA SER A 33 -4.48 3.81 -1.46
C SER A 33 -2.94 3.75 -1.30
N MET A 34 -2.37 2.55 -1.11
CA MET A 34 -0.91 2.42 -0.90
C MET A 34 -0.08 2.94 -2.08
N VAL A 35 -0.59 2.84 -3.32
CA VAL A 35 0.13 3.29 -4.51
C VAL A 35 0.40 4.79 -4.48
N ASP A 36 -0.62 5.59 -4.15
CA ASP A 36 -0.49 7.05 -4.02
C ASP A 36 0.30 7.43 -2.77
N TRP A 37 0.05 6.76 -1.64
CA TRP A 37 0.75 7.01 -0.37
C TRP A 37 2.26 6.79 -0.46
N THR A 38 2.71 5.72 -1.14
CA THR A 38 4.13 5.37 -1.25
C THR A 38 4.90 6.23 -2.26
N GLN A 39 4.20 6.88 -3.18
CA GLN A 39 4.80 7.77 -4.19
C GLN A 39 4.76 9.25 -3.78
N SER A 40 3.92 9.60 -2.80
CA SER A 40 3.82 10.96 -2.31
C SER A 40 5.12 11.44 -1.66
N LYS A 41 5.55 12.65 -2.04
CA LYS A 41 6.72 13.31 -1.45
C LYS A 41 6.45 13.87 -0.06
N ASP A 42 5.18 14.14 0.24
CA ASP A 42 4.71 14.78 1.47
C ASP A 42 4.18 13.77 2.49
N ALA A 43 3.96 12.52 2.08
CA ALA A 43 3.48 11.47 2.97
C ALA A 43 4.57 11.05 4.00
N PRO A 44 4.17 10.67 5.22
CA PRO A 44 5.07 10.07 6.19
C PRO A 44 5.82 8.87 5.61
N ARG A 45 7.10 8.74 5.96
CA ARG A 45 7.89 7.58 5.56
C ARG A 45 7.27 6.30 6.10
N MET A 46 7.17 5.31 5.22
CA MET A 46 6.76 3.97 5.59
C MET A 46 7.75 3.37 6.59
N ALA A 47 7.24 2.84 7.70
CA ALA A 47 8.05 2.08 8.64
C ALA A 47 8.61 0.82 7.94
N ASN A 48 9.87 0.47 8.24
CA ASN A 48 10.54 -0.74 7.75
C ASN A 48 10.68 -0.84 6.23
N GLN A 49 10.58 0.28 5.48
CA GLN A 49 10.88 0.27 4.06
C GLN A 49 12.40 0.15 3.84
N PRO A 50 12.88 -0.89 3.14
CA PRO A 50 14.30 -1.02 2.86
C PRO A 50 14.79 0.15 2.01
N GLY A 51 15.97 0.67 2.36
CA GLY A 51 16.63 1.68 1.55
C GLY A 51 17.01 1.12 0.18
N ARG A 52 17.25 2.01 -0.80
CA ARG A 52 17.62 1.60 -2.17
C ARG A 52 18.85 0.67 -2.20
N ALA A 53 19.86 0.95 -1.39
CA ALA A 53 21.05 0.10 -1.29
C ALA A 53 20.73 -1.29 -0.70
N GLN A 54 19.85 -1.37 0.30
CA GLN A 54 19.42 -2.65 0.89
C GLN A 54 18.61 -3.48 -0.11
N SER A 55 17.73 -2.85 -0.89
CA SER A 55 16.99 -3.53 -1.97
C SER A 55 17.95 -4.10 -3.02
N LEU A 56 18.93 -3.32 -3.48
CA LEU A 56 19.90 -3.78 -4.47
C LEU A 56 20.76 -4.94 -3.96
N ALA A 57 21.19 -4.88 -2.71
CA ALA A 57 21.94 -5.98 -2.08
C ALA A 57 21.09 -7.26 -2.00
N TYR A 58 19.82 -7.13 -1.63
CA TYR A 58 18.87 -8.24 -1.59
C TYR A 58 18.61 -8.86 -2.97
N ASP A 59 18.44 -8.02 -3.99
CA ASP A 59 18.24 -8.46 -5.38
C ASP A 59 19.48 -9.19 -5.92
N ALA A 60 20.68 -8.67 -5.62
CA ALA A 60 21.95 -9.31 -5.98
C ALA A 60 22.10 -10.68 -5.30
N GLN A 61 21.76 -10.78 -4.02
CA GLN A 61 21.78 -12.05 -3.29
C GLN A 61 20.81 -13.07 -3.93
N LYS A 62 19.57 -12.67 -4.19
CA LYS A 62 18.58 -13.53 -4.84
C LYS A 62 19.01 -13.99 -6.24
N TRP A 63 19.60 -13.08 -7.01
CA TRP A 63 20.11 -13.41 -8.34
C TRP A 63 21.23 -14.45 -8.27
N TRP A 64 22.15 -14.30 -7.31
CA TRP A 64 23.22 -15.26 -7.08
C TRP A 64 22.67 -16.64 -6.72
N GLU A 65 21.74 -16.69 -5.77
CA GLU A 65 21.07 -17.94 -5.36
C GLU A 65 20.36 -18.62 -6.53
N LYS A 66 19.73 -17.88 -7.43
CA LYS A 66 19.05 -18.46 -8.60
C LYS A 66 20.02 -18.94 -9.69
N THR A 67 21.21 -18.34 -9.78
CA THR A 67 22.13 -18.54 -10.91
C THR A 67 23.18 -19.60 -10.63
N PHE A 68 23.66 -19.69 -9.39
CA PHE A 68 24.82 -20.51 -9.01
C PHE A 68 24.52 -21.58 -7.95
N LYS A 69 23.30 -21.62 -7.41
CA LYS A 69 22.86 -22.62 -6.45
C LYS A 69 21.68 -23.40 -7.02
#